data_AF-A0A511MCA1-F1
#
_entry.id   AF-A0A511MCA1-F1
#
_cell.length_a   1.000
_cell.length_b   1.000
_cell.length_c   1.000
_cell.angle_alpha   90.00
_cell.angle_beta   90.00
_cell.angle_gamma   90.00
#
_symmetry.space_group_name_H-M   'P 1'
#
loop_
_entity.id
_entity.type
_entity.pdbx_description
1 polymer ?
#
loop_
_entity_poly.entity_id
_entity_poly.type
_entity_poly.pdbx_seq_one_letter_code
_entity_poly.pdbx_strand_id
1 'polypeptide(L)'
;MTVTTIDFDAVYAEMENALWLEREARLTPPLVRFWDGDWNLRGAVHRIISADVREVNNETGTATFELPLDYWMSEWVIDVDTRTTDNIHCTVDKDGVRWSGRMESFTVVKNEDGTGLLRMLFKHDYEELKHVLVYANPFLPPEVQFPKVWVLFGPARWACKLTAQLAITRLMNGWWQLPPDPMDPNGWANFKPENWSMVVAPGAIAQDNSQFAIVHARFKSIHETTRKVVEDAQLTWTFRRYLPGDPPPWPGAKLRFGCLVIDLVDKSGYTSPQGTSFFGDLFTGLVSAFVHIEPDGVTESPEIIGDPNTPPEYSDPDFLGTLPQAPWVIYRDGIHTGIQKSEFTYKPATDVRVVAGGNSMPGVVHPLS
;
A
#
# COMPACT_ATOMS: atom_id res chain seq x y z
N MET A 1 -26.02 -52.34 6.28
CA MET A 1 -26.01 -50.91 5.90
C MET A 1 -26.92 -50.19 6.89
N THR A 2 -26.35 -49.58 7.93
CA THR A 2 -27.10 -48.80 8.92
C THR A 2 -27.29 -47.40 8.35
N VAL A 3 -28.52 -47.06 8.01
CA VAL A 3 -28.87 -45.69 7.58
C VAL A 3 -28.66 -44.78 8.78
N THR A 4 -27.76 -43.81 8.66
CA THR A 4 -27.58 -42.76 9.67
C THR A 4 -28.88 -41.98 9.77
N THR A 5 -29.64 -42.20 10.83
CA THR A 5 -30.82 -41.39 11.15
C THR A 5 -30.33 -40.02 11.60
N ILE A 6 -30.43 -39.05 10.70
CA ILE A 6 -30.18 -37.64 11.01
C ILE A 6 -31.32 -37.16 11.90
N ASP A 7 -31.00 -36.65 13.08
CA ASP A 7 -31.96 -35.99 13.96
C ASP A 7 -32.22 -34.58 13.40
N PHE A 8 -33.35 -34.42 12.73
CA PHE A 8 -33.73 -33.17 12.06
C PHE A 8 -33.89 -32.01 13.05
N ASP A 9 -34.31 -32.28 14.29
CA ASP A 9 -34.52 -31.24 15.30
C ASP A 9 -33.18 -30.71 15.81
N ALA A 10 -32.20 -31.60 16.02
CA ALA A 10 -30.85 -31.22 16.41
C ALA A 10 -30.15 -30.40 15.30
N VAL A 11 -30.28 -30.81 14.03
CA VAL A 11 -29.73 -30.07 12.90
C VAL A 11 -30.41 -28.71 12.73
N TYR A 12 -31.74 -28.64 12.91
CA TYR A 12 -32.46 -27.38 12.84
C TYR A 12 -32.03 -26.40 13.93
N ALA A 13 -31.87 -26.87 15.17
CA ALA A 13 -31.37 -26.05 16.28
C ALA A 13 -29.93 -25.56 16.04
N GLU A 14 -29.06 -26.37 15.42
CA GLU A 14 -27.72 -25.95 15.02
C GLU A 14 -27.77 -24.85 13.95
N MET A 15 -28.64 -24.98 12.96
CA MET A 15 -28.86 -23.95 11.93
C MET A 15 -29.41 -22.65 12.53
N GLU A 16 -30.39 -22.72 13.42
CA GLU A 16 -30.95 -21.53 14.10
C GLU A 16 -29.89 -20.81 14.93
N ASN A 17 -29.06 -21.56 15.68
CA ASN A 17 -27.96 -20.99 16.44
C ASN A 17 -26.91 -20.34 15.54
N ALA A 18 -26.54 -20.97 14.43
CA ALA A 18 -25.60 -20.40 13.47
C ALA A 18 -26.14 -19.09 12.86
N LEU A 19 -27.42 -19.06 12.48
CA LEU A 19 -28.08 -17.85 11.97
C LEU A 19 -28.14 -16.74 13.02
N TRP A 20 -28.42 -17.09 14.28
CA TRP A 20 -28.45 -16.14 15.38
C TRP A 20 -27.05 -15.56 15.66
N LEU A 21 -26.02 -16.39 15.71
CA LEU A 21 -24.62 -15.95 15.87
C LEU A 21 -24.17 -15.05 14.71
N GLU A 22 -24.52 -15.40 13.47
CA GLU A 22 -24.20 -14.59 12.30
C GLU A 22 -24.91 -13.23 12.37
N ARG A 23 -26.17 -13.20 12.82
CA ARG A 23 -26.92 -11.97 13.04
C ARG A 23 -26.28 -11.10 14.12
N GLU A 24 -25.84 -11.68 15.24
CA GLU A 24 -25.15 -10.94 16.30
C GLU A 24 -23.80 -10.39 15.86
N ALA A 25 -23.01 -11.17 15.12
CA ALA A 25 -21.73 -10.72 14.56
C ALA A 25 -21.93 -9.51 13.65
N ARG A 26 -22.93 -9.54 12.77
CA ARG A 26 -23.27 -8.42 11.88
C ARG A 26 -23.65 -7.15 12.65
N LEU A 27 -24.37 -7.28 13.77
CA LEU A 27 -24.79 -6.15 14.61
C LEU A 27 -23.65 -5.54 15.43
N THR A 28 -22.64 -6.34 15.79
CA THR A 28 -21.52 -5.90 16.62
C THR A 28 -20.73 -4.80 15.92
N PRO A 29 -20.52 -3.60 16.50
CA PRO A 29 -19.79 -2.53 15.81
C PRO A 29 -18.34 -2.94 15.47
N PRO A 30 -17.76 -2.43 14.38
CA PRO A 30 -16.37 -2.71 14.02
C PRO A 30 -15.41 -2.15 15.07
N LEU A 31 -14.31 -2.88 15.34
CA LEU A 31 -13.26 -2.42 16.24
C LEU A 31 -12.26 -1.55 15.47
N VAL A 32 -12.37 -0.23 15.63
CA VAL A 32 -11.45 0.76 15.02
C VAL A 32 -10.37 1.15 16.03
N ARG A 33 -9.10 1.06 15.61
CA ARG A 33 -7.93 1.41 16.44
C ARG A 33 -6.99 2.32 15.68
N PHE A 34 -6.49 3.36 16.36
CA PHE A 34 -5.46 4.24 15.83
C PHE A 34 -4.12 3.98 16.50
N TRP A 35 -3.10 4.09 15.67
CA TRP A 35 -1.72 3.79 16.00
C TRP A 35 -0.83 4.94 15.57
N ASP A 36 0.26 5.12 16.29
CA ASP A 36 1.35 5.99 15.88
C ASP A 36 2.16 5.35 14.72
N GLY A 37 3.06 6.10 14.09
CA GLY A 37 3.93 5.62 13.01
C GLY A 37 4.82 4.44 13.39
N ASP A 38 5.16 4.30 14.68
CA ASP A 38 5.89 3.16 15.23
C ASP A 38 5.00 1.97 15.63
N TRP A 39 3.70 2.01 15.30
CA TRP A 39 2.72 0.98 15.65
C TRP A 39 2.48 0.81 17.16
N ASN A 40 2.66 1.89 17.93
CA ASN A 40 2.20 1.97 19.30
C ASN A 40 0.71 2.32 19.33
N LEU A 41 -0.08 1.54 20.09
CA LEU A 41 -1.53 1.77 20.20
C LEU A 41 -1.79 3.08 20.95
N ARG A 42 -2.53 3.99 20.32
CA ARG A 42 -2.99 5.24 20.96
C ARG A 42 -4.35 5.05 21.61
N GLY A 43 -5.24 4.33 20.93
CA GLY A 43 -6.47 3.83 21.53
C GLY A 43 -7.49 3.34 20.51
N ALA A 44 -8.54 2.74 21.04
CA ALA A 44 -9.71 2.32 20.27
C ALA A 44 -10.68 3.51 20.13
N VAL A 45 -11.14 3.73 18.90
CA VAL A 45 -12.04 4.83 18.53
C VAL A 45 -13.48 4.33 18.64
N HIS A 46 -14.18 4.79 19.67
CA HIS A 46 -15.56 4.38 19.93
C HIS A 46 -16.58 5.43 19.46
N ARG A 47 -16.22 6.71 19.56
CA ARG A 47 -17.10 7.84 19.21
C ARG A 47 -16.87 8.25 17.77
N ILE A 48 -17.47 7.50 16.84
CA ILE A 48 -17.40 7.76 15.40
C ILE A 48 -18.77 8.27 14.92
N ILE A 49 -18.80 9.38 14.19
CA ILE A 49 -20.03 9.88 13.57
C ILE A 49 -20.31 9.11 12.27
N SER A 50 -19.29 8.97 11.43
CA SER A 50 -19.36 8.24 10.16
C SER A 50 -18.05 7.51 9.90
N ALA A 51 -18.16 6.30 9.36
CA ALA A 51 -17.04 5.50 8.86
C ALA A 51 -17.44 4.84 7.55
N ASP A 52 -16.67 5.09 6.49
CA ASP A 52 -16.77 4.38 5.21
C ASP A 52 -15.42 3.73 4.95
N VAL A 53 -15.40 2.39 4.84
CA VAL A 53 -14.18 1.61 4.64
C VAL A 53 -14.38 0.77 3.38
N ARG A 54 -13.50 0.97 2.40
CA ARG A 54 -13.56 0.27 1.11
C ARG A 54 -12.29 -0.55 0.92
N GLU A 55 -12.49 -1.83 0.70
CA GLU A 55 -11.47 -2.74 0.21
C GLU A 55 -11.70 -2.98 -1.28
N VAL A 56 -10.69 -2.71 -2.09
CA VAL A 56 -10.74 -2.91 -3.54
C VAL A 56 -9.72 -3.98 -3.91
N ASN A 57 -10.12 -4.95 -4.72
CA ASN A 57 -9.23 -6.02 -5.14
C ASN A 57 -8.12 -5.47 -6.04
N ASN A 58 -6.86 -5.73 -5.69
CA ASN A 58 -5.67 -5.32 -6.44
C ASN A 58 -5.56 -3.82 -6.73
N GLU A 59 -6.18 -2.97 -5.91
CA GLU A 59 -6.11 -1.52 -6.02
C GLU A 59 -6.16 -0.89 -4.62
N THR A 60 -5.81 0.39 -4.52
CA THR A 60 -5.80 1.08 -3.23
C THR A 60 -7.22 1.37 -2.75
N GLY A 61 -7.65 0.63 -1.73
CA GLY A 61 -8.84 0.95 -0.96
C GLY A 61 -8.66 2.21 -0.10
N THR A 62 -9.76 2.85 0.27
CA THR A 62 -9.77 4.04 1.12
C THR A 62 -10.65 3.83 2.35
N ALA A 63 -10.31 4.48 3.45
CA ALA A 63 -11.18 4.60 4.60
C ALA A 63 -11.34 6.06 5.00
N THR A 64 -12.58 6.51 5.17
CA THR A 64 -12.89 7.84 5.69
C THR A 64 -13.53 7.71 7.06
N PHE A 65 -13.08 8.53 8.00
CA PHE A 65 -13.63 8.60 9.34
C PHE A 65 -13.99 10.04 9.67
N GLU A 66 -15.16 10.24 10.25
CA GLU A 66 -15.61 11.52 10.78
C GLU A 66 -15.76 11.42 12.29
N LEU A 67 -14.92 12.19 12.99
CA LEU A 67 -14.91 12.27 14.45
C LEU A 67 -15.37 13.65 14.92
N PRO A 68 -16.03 13.74 16.08
CA PRO A 68 -16.28 15.03 16.72
C PRO A 68 -14.97 15.76 17.08
N LEU A 69 -14.91 17.08 16.92
CA LEU A 69 -13.71 17.86 17.25
C LEU A 69 -13.39 17.90 18.76
N ASP A 70 -14.41 17.72 19.62
CA ASP A 70 -14.29 17.66 21.09
C ASP A 70 -13.75 16.31 21.60
N TYR A 71 -13.51 15.34 20.72
CA TYR A 71 -13.02 14.03 21.10
C TYR A 71 -11.50 14.03 21.28
N TRP A 72 -11.01 13.40 22.35
CA TRP A 72 -9.58 13.34 22.68
C TRP A 72 -8.71 12.77 21.55
N MET A 73 -9.25 11.83 20.76
CA MET A 73 -8.52 11.30 19.60
C MET A 73 -8.40 12.33 18.48
N SER A 74 -9.42 13.18 18.30
CA SER A 74 -9.39 14.25 17.31
C SER A 74 -8.35 15.30 17.67
N GLU A 75 -8.26 15.67 18.95
CA GLU A 75 -7.22 16.55 19.49
C GLU A 75 -5.82 15.97 19.23
N TRP A 76 -5.63 14.68 19.52
CA TRP A 76 -4.36 14.00 19.25
C TRP A 76 -3.97 13.98 17.76
N VAL A 77 -4.93 13.76 16.85
CA VAL A 77 -4.67 13.77 15.39
C VAL A 77 -4.27 15.17 14.91
N ILE A 78 -4.91 16.22 15.44
CA ILE A 78 -4.70 17.61 15.02
C ILE A 78 -3.37 18.16 15.56
N ASP A 79 -2.94 17.70 16.73
CA ASP A 79 -1.69 18.15 17.35
C ASP A 79 -0.47 17.54 16.65
N VAL A 80 -0.11 18.10 15.50
CA VAL A 80 1.01 17.63 14.68
C VAL A 80 2.36 17.85 15.37
N ASP A 81 2.52 18.97 16.08
CA ASP A 81 3.82 19.40 16.61
C ASP A 81 4.26 18.64 17.86
N THR A 82 3.31 18.16 18.68
CA THR A 82 3.66 17.39 19.90
C THR A 82 3.79 15.89 19.66
N ARG A 83 3.35 15.39 18.49
CA ARG A 83 3.40 13.97 18.18
C ARG A 83 4.84 13.51 17.99
N THR A 84 5.11 12.28 18.44
CA THR A 84 6.40 11.62 18.27
C THR A 84 6.66 11.22 16.82
N THR A 85 5.61 10.91 16.07
CA THR A 85 5.72 10.60 14.64
C THR A 85 4.58 11.26 13.86
N ASP A 86 4.87 11.64 12.61
CA ASP A 86 3.90 12.34 11.76
C ASP A 86 2.82 11.40 11.22
N ASN A 87 3.18 10.13 10.99
CA ASN A 87 2.33 9.14 10.38
C ASN A 87 1.34 8.55 11.38
N ILE A 88 0.08 8.45 10.97
CA ILE A 88 -0.97 7.76 11.73
C ILE A 88 -1.39 6.52 10.95
N HIS A 89 -1.50 5.39 11.65
CA HIS A 89 -2.04 4.17 11.10
C HIS A 89 -3.39 3.83 11.72
N CYS A 90 -4.21 3.14 10.94
CA CYS A 90 -5.55 2.72 11.29
C CYS A 90 -5.68 1.22 11.07
N THR A 91 -6.37 0.54 11.98
CA THR A 91 -6.82 -0.84 11.78
C THR A 91 -8.29 -0.95 12.13
N VAL A 92 -9.07 -1.58 11.25
CA VAL A 92 -10.49 -1.86 11.43
C VAL A 92 -10.70 -3.37 11.38
N ASP A 93 -11.17 -3.94 12.48
CA ASP A 93 -11.52 -5.36 12.54
C ASP A 93 -13.04 -5.51 12.53
N LYS A 94 -13.54 -6.29 11.56
CA LYS A 94 -14.97 -6.64 11.43
C LYS A 94 -15.09 -8.00 10.78
N ASP A 95 -15.89 -8.90 11.38
CA ASP A 95 -16.25 -10.20 10.82
C ASP A 95 -15.05 -11.05 10.33
N GLY A 96 -13.93 -10.99 11.06
CA GLY A 96 -12.70 -11.74 10.75
C GLY A 96 -11.80 -11.10 9.68
N VAL A 97 -12.25 -10.01 9.04
CA VAL A 97 -11.43 -9.21 8.13
C VAL A 97 -10.81 -8.06 8.92
N ARG A 98 -9.50 -7.86 8.71
CA ARG A 98 -8.75 -6.73 9.26
C ARG A 98 -8.32 -5.83 8.11
N TRP A 99 -8.92 -4.66 8.02
CA TRP A 99 -8.47 -3.60 7.13
C TRP A 99 -7.39 -2.78 7.83
N SER A 100 -6.32 -2.43 7.11
CA SER A 100 -5.27 -1.56 7.64
C SER A 100 -4.79 -0.55 6.62
N GLY A 101 -4.43 0.64 7.12
CA GLY A 101 -4.00 1.73 6.26
C GLY A 101 -3.25 2.83 6.98
N ARG A 102 -2.63 3.70 6.18
CA ARG A 102 -1.93 4.92 6.61
C ARG A 102 -2.76 6.15 6.29
N MET A 103 -2.75 7.13 7.18
CA MET A 103 -3.41 8.41 6.96
C MET A 103 -2.76 9.15 5.80
N GLU A 104 -3.58 9.55 4.83
CA GLU A 104 -3.17 10.44 3.73
C GLU A 104 -3.37 11.90 4.10
N SER A 105 -4.51 12.22 4.71
CA SER A 105 -4.85 13.59 5.08
C SER A 105 -5.88 13.63 6.18
N PHE A 106 -5.85 14.69 6.99
CA PHE A 106 -6.97 15.06 7.85
C PHE A 106 -7.43 16.47 7.55
N THR A 107 -8.72 16.70 7.76
CA THR A 107 -9.43 17.93 7.46
C THR A 107 -10.29 18.32 8.65
N VAL A 108 -10.03 19.49 9.23
CA VAL A 108 -10.87 20.08 10.28
C VAL A 108 -11.93 20.95 9.63
N VAL A 109 -13.19 20.57 9.77
CA VAL A 109 -14.36 21.29 9.26
C VAL A 109 -15.09 21.93 10.43
N LYS A 110 -15.24 23.27 10.41
CA LYS A 110 -16.11 23.99 11.34
C LYS A 110 -17.39 24.41 10.64
N ASN A 111 -18.52 23.94 11.16
CA ASN A 111 -19.85 24.27 10.62
C ASN A 111 -20.37 25.58 11.23
N GLU A 112 -21.36 26.18 10.54
CA GLU A 112 -22.03 27.43 10.96
C GLU A 112 -22.69 27.31 12.34
N ASP A 113 -23.13 26.10 12.72
CA ASP A 113 -23.74 25.80 14.03
C ASP A 113 -22.74 25.81 15.19
N GLY A 114 -21.45 26.07 14.93
CA GLY A 114 -20.38 26.04 15.93
C GLY A 114 -19.86 24.63 16.25
N THR A 115 -20.45 23.59 15.67
CA THR A 115 -19.95 22.20 15.79
C THR A 115 -18.75 21.99 14.86
N GLY A 116 -17.67 21.44 15.40
CA GLY A 116 -16.49 21.03 14.63
C GLY A 116 -16.47 19.53 14.36
N LEU A 117 -16.03 19.16 13.16
CA LEU A 117 -15.84 17.78 12.72
C LEU A 117 -14.40 17.61 12.24
N LEU A 118 -13.80 16.48 12.56
CA LEU A 118 -12.53 16.04 12.00
C LEU A 118 -12.81 14.93 10.99
N ARG A 119 -12.52 15.19 9.72
CA ARG A 119 -12.56 14.19 8.65
C ARG A 119 -11.16 13.68 8.39
N MET A 120 -10.95 12.38 8.41
CA MET A 120 -9.67 11.76 8.09
C MET A 120 -9.83 10.82 6.90
N LEU A 121 -8.83 10.83 6.03
CA LEU A 121 -8.72 9.93 4.89
C LEU A 121 -7.49 9.04 5.09
N PHE A 122 -7.72 7.73 5.03
CA PHE A 122 -6.69 6.70 5.08
C PHE A 122 -6.66 5.94 3.75
N LYS A 123 -5.45 5.61 3.31
CA LYS A 123 -5.19 4.71 2.19
C LYS A 123 -4.82 3.35 2.71
N HIS A 124 -5.34 2.30 2.07
CA HIS A 124 -5.03 0.93 2.41
C HIS A 124 -3.54 0.63 2.22
N ASP A 125 -3.00 -0.32 2.97
CA ASP A 125 -1.60 -0.76 2.89
C ASP A 125 -1.15 -1.24 1.51
N TYR A 126 -2.11 -1.51 0.60
CA TYR A 126 -1.85 -1.75 -0.82
C TYR A 126 -1.01 -0.66 -1.48
N GLU A 127 -1.20 0.60 -1.06
CA GLU A 127 -0.50 1.76 -1.63
C GLU A 127 1.04 1.59 -1.54
N GLU A 128 1.56 0.88 -0.54
CA GLU A 128 3.00 0.61 -0.40
C GLU A 128 3.58 -0.07 -1.65
N LEU A 129 2.82 -0.93 -2.35
CA LEU A 129 3.29 -1.57 -3.58
C LEU A 129 3.51 -0.59 -4.75
N LYS A 130 2.85 0.58 -4.71
CA LYS A 130 3.04 1.64 -5.71
C LYS A 130 4.27 2.49 -5.43
N HIS A 131 4.66 2.59 -4.17
CA HIS A 131 5.84 3.37 -3.75
C HIS A 131 7.15 2.57 -3.83
N VAL A 132 7.09 1.23 -3.73
CA VAL A 132 8.30 0.39 -3.83
C VAL A 132 8.67 0.12 -5.28
N LEU A 133 9.88 0.57 -5.68
CA LEU A 133 10.42 0.41 -7.03
C LEU A 133 11.18 -0.90 -7.22
N VAL A 134 10.94 -1.55 -8.36
CA VAL A 134 11.67 -2.73 -8.83
C VAL A 134 12.82 -2.29 -9.74
N TYR A 135 14.05 -2.45 -9.24
CA TYR A 135 15.27 -2.18 -9.99
C TYR A 135 15.50 -3.23 -11.07
N ALA A 136 16.17 -2.85 -12.16
CA ALA A 136 16.53 -3.78 -13.23
C ALA A 136 17.46 -4.91 -12.74
N ASN A 137 18.46 -4.56 -11.94
CA ASN A 137 19.21 -5.51 -11.13
C ASN A 137 19.04 -5.15 -9.64
N PRO A 138 18.29 -5.95 -8.87
CA PRO A 138 18.08 -5.73 -7.44
C PRO A 138 19.38 -5.69 -6.64
N PHE A 139 20.42 -6.40 -7.10
CA PHE A 139 21.68 -6.55 -6.38
C PHE A 139 22.61 -5.37 -6.59
N LEU A 140 22.61 -4.72 -7.75
CA LEU A 140 23.58 -3.67 -8.09
C LEU A 140 23.11 -2.25 -7.70
N PRO A 141 24.02 -1.30 -7.46
CA PRO A 141 23.64 0.06 -7.12
C PRO A 141 23.04 0.78 -8.36
N PRO A 142 22.24 1.85 -8.18
CA PRO A 142 21.54 2.52 -9.29
C PRO A 142 22.44 2.94 -10.46
N GLU A 143 23.71 3.26 -10.18
CA GLU A 143 24.70 3.76 -11.14
C GLU A 143 25.20 2.69 -12.12
N VAL A 144 25.20 1.42 -11.69
CA VAL A 144 25.70 0.28 -12.48
C VAL A 144 24.62 -0.77 -12.57
N GLN A 145 23.79 -0.70 -13.62
CA GLN A 145 22.67 -1.63 -13.81
C GLN A 145 22.92 -2.55 -15.01
N PHE A 146 23.39 -3.76 -14.72
CA PHE A 146 23.50 -4.85 -15.68
C PHE A 146 22.96 -6.15 -15.06
N PRO A 147 21.95 -6.82 -15.63
CA PRO A 147 21.18 -6.47 -16.84
C PRO A 147 20.35 -5.18 -16.71
N LYS A 148 19.99 -4.56 -17.84
CA LYS A 148 19.18 -3.31 -17.89
C LYS A 148 17.68 -3.52 -17.68
N VAL A 149 17.24 -4.77 -17.55
CA VAL A 149 15.85 -5.16 -17.32
C VAL A 149 15.84 -6.32 -16.32
N TRP A 150 14.95 -6.25 -15.36
CA TRP A 150 14.62 -7.39 -14.49
C TRP A 150 13.71 -8.32 -15.28
N VAL A 151 14.05 -9.61 -15.37
CA VAL A 151 13.21 -10.63 -16.02
C VAL A 151 13.23 -11.87 -15.16
N LEU A 152 12.04 -12.39 -14.85
CA LEU A 152 11.86 -13.62 -14.10
C LEU A 152 10.75 -14.44 -14.74
N PHE A 153 11.06 -15.70 -15.06
CA PHE A 153 10.10 -16.67 -15.56
C PHE A 153 9.80 -17.72 -14.48
N GLY A 154 8.54 -18.04 -14.27
CA GLY A 154 8.10 -19.06 -13.33
C GLY A 154 6.59 -19.03 -13.10
N PRO A 155 6.07 -19.81 -12.15
CA PRO A 155 4.69 -19.68 -11.68
C PRO A 155 4.41 -18.23 -11.25
N ALA A 156 3.29 -17.66 -11.69
CA ALA A 156 2.99 -16.23 -11.54
C ALA A 156 3.05 -15.78 -10.08
N ARG A 157 2.47 -16.55 -9.15
CA ARG A 157 2.43 -16.20 -7.73
C ARG A 157 3.84 -16.14 -7.14
N TRP A 158 4.67 -17.14 -7.39
CA TRP A 158 6.06 -17.20 -6.95
C TRP A 158 6.90 -16.09 -7.59
N ALA A 159 6.76 -15.87 -8.90
CA ALA A 159 7.53 -14.87 -9.62
C ALA A 159 7.21 -13.44 -9.14
N CYS A 160 5.93 -13.12 -8.92
CA CYS A 160 5.50 -11.84 -8.37
C CYS A 160 6.00 -11.66 -6.92
N LYS A 161 5.86 -12.69 -6.07
CA LYS A 161 6.37 -12.66 -4.68
C LYS A 161 7.88 -12.48 -4.60
N LEU A 162 8.65 -13.20 -5.42
CA LEU A 162 10.10 -13.08 -5.45
C LEU A 162 10.53 -11.68 -5.88
N THR A 163 9.88 -11.14 -6.91
CA THR A 163 10.14 -9.78 -7.40
C THR A 163 9.88 -8.74 -6.30
N ALA A 164 8.75 -8.84 -5.60
CA ALA A 164 8.41 -7.98 -4.47
C ALA A 164 9.42 -8.13 -3.32
N GLN A 165 9.78 -9.36 -2.97
CA GLN A 165 10.74 -9.65 -1.90
C GLN A 165 12.11 -9.05 -2.17
N LEU A 166 12.62 -9.14 -3.40
CA LEU A 166 13.92 -8.56 -3.76
C LEU A 166 13.90 -7.04 -3.70
N ALA A 167 12.82 -6.40 -4.14
CA ALA A 167 12.65 -4.95 -4.05
C ALA A 167 12.59 -4.46 -2.58
N ILE A 168 11.82 -5.15 -1.72
CA ILE A 168 11.73 -4.85 -0.28
C ILE A 168 13.06 -5.08 0.42
N THR A 169 13.72 -6.19 0.11
CA THR A 169 15.01 -6.53 0.71
C THR A 169 16.05 -5.45 0.42
N ARG A 170 16.07 -4.92 -0.81
CA ARG A 170 16.93 -3.79 -1.19
C ARG A 170 16.58 -2.52 -0.40
N LEU A 171 15.28 -2.22 -0.24
CA LEU A 171 14.81 -1.05 0.50
C LEU A 171 15.20 -1.13 1.99
N MET A 172 15.08 -2.30 2.61
CA MET A 172 15.24 -2.49 4.06
C MET A 172 16.69 -2.73 4.50
N ASN A 173 17.45 -3.53 3.76
CA ASN A 173 18.82 -3.84 4.16
C ASN A 173 19.83 -2.79 3.72
N GLY A 174 19.46 -1.90 2.79
CA GLY A 174 20.40 -0.95 2.21
C GLY A 174 21.69 -1.63 1.77
N TRP A 175 21.62 -2.61 0.85
CA TRP A 175 22.75 -3.47 0.43
C TRP A 175 24.07 -2.77 0.04
N TRP A 176 24.04 -1.44 -0.11
CA TRP A 176 25.16 -0.59 -0.48
C TRP A 176 25.50 0.48 0.57
N GLN A 177 24.86 0.45 1.74
CA GLN A 177 25.28 1.23 2.89
C GLN A 177 26.54 0.55 3.45
N LEU A 178 27.69 1.19 3.21
CA LEU A 178 28.93 0.77 3.83
C LEU A 178 28.72 0.71 5.36
N PRO A 179 29.04 -0.41 6.02
CA PRO A 179 29.06 -0.44 7.47
C PRO A 179 29.95 0.69 7.98
N PRO A 180 29.61 1.31 9.14
CA PRO A 180 30.44 2.37 9.73
C PRO A 180 31.89 1.92 9.97
N ASP A 181 32.12 0.61 10.13
CA ASP A 181 33.43 -0.02 10.01
C ASP A 181 33.41 -1.10 8.89
N PRO A 182 33.98 -0.81 7.71
CA PRO A 182 33.99 -1.74 6.58
C PRO A 182 34.92 -2.95 6.79
N MET A 183 35.72 -3.01 7.86
CA MET A 183 36.65 -4.10 8.17
C MET A 183 36.10 -5.13 9.16
N ASP A 184 34.95 -4.90 9.80
CA ASP A 184 34.28 -5.91 10.63
C ASP A 184 33.44 -6.86 9.75
N PRO A 185 33.82 -8.15 9.60
CA PRO A 185 33.07 -9.12 8.81
C PRO A 185 31.62 -9.30 9.30
N ASN A 186 31.34 -9.03 10.58
CA ASN A 186 29.98 -9.09 11.13
C ASN A 186 29.12 -7.90 10.69
N GLY A 187 29.73 -6.76 10.34
CA GLY A 187 29.04 -5.58 9.80
C GLY A 187 28.37 -5.85 8.45
N TRP A 188 28.87 -6.83 7.70
CA TRP A 188 28.38 -7.23 6.38
C TRP A 188 27.26 -8.28 6.41
N ALA A 189 27.05 -8.98 7.54
CA ALA A 189 26.14 -10.14 7.65
C ALA A 189 24.73 -9.79 8.17
N ASN A 190 24.16 -8.65 7.75
CA ASN A 190 22.93 -8.12 8.35
C ASN A 190 21.67 -8.39 7.52
N PHE A 191 21.40 -9.67 7.20
CA PHE A 191 20.06 -10.07 6.76
C PHE A 191 19.20 -10.41 7.98
N LYS A 192 18.59 -9.40 8.60
CA LYS A 192 17.68 -9.58 9.75
C LYS A 192 16.24 -9.15 9.39
N PRO A 193 15.46 -10.01 8.71
CA PRO A 193 14.05 -9.74 8.38
C PRO A 193 13.19 -9.42 9.61
N GLU A 194 13.64 -9.83 10.80
CA GLU A 194 12.96 -9.62 12.07
C GLU A 194 12.64 -8.14 12.35
N ASN A 195 13.48 -7.21 11.88
CA ASN A 195 13.33 -5.78 12.15
C ASN A 195 12.67 -4.98 11.01
N TRP A 196 12.30 -5.62 9.91
CA TRP A 196 11.79 -4.90 8.73
C TRP A 196 10.35 -4.44 8.92
N SER A 197 10.00 -3.26 8.38
CA SER A 197 8.63 -2.74 8.46
C SER A 197 7.66 -3.41 7.48
N MET A 198 8.17 -4.09 6.44
CA MET A 198 7.38 -4.92 5.52
C MET A 198 8.16 -6.16 5.08
N VAL A 199 7.44 -7.23 4.79
CA VAL A 199 7.97 -8.54 4.39
C VAL A 199 6.99 -9.25 3.46
N VAL A 200 7.50 -10.04 2.50
CA VAL A 200 6.65 -10.92 1.69
C VAL A 200 6.58 -12.31 2.33
N ALA A 201 5.37 -12.86 2.44
CA ALA A 201 5.18 -14.22 2.93
C ALA A 201 5.83 -15.24 1.99
N PRO A 202 6.76 -16.09 2.48
CA PRO A 202 7.49 -17.02 1.65
C PRO A 202 6.54 -18.06 1.03
N GLY A 203 6.82 -18.44 -0.21
CA GLY A 203 6.12 -19.52 -0.92
C GLY A 203 7.12 -20.39 -1.66
N ALA A 204 7.01 -21.71 -1.52
CA ALA A 204 7.85 -22.64 -2.25
C ALA A 204 7.40 -22.73 -3.71
N ILE A 205 8.35 -22.66 -4.66
CA ILE A 205 8.05 -22.76 -6.11
C ILE A 205 7.33 -24.06 -6.46
N ALA A 206 7.66 -25.17 -5.80
CA ALA A 206 7.08 -26.49 -6.09
C ALA A 206 5.63 -26.65 -5.60
N GLN A 207 5.15 -25.75 -4.74
CA GLN A 207 3.78 -25.76 -4.21
C GLN A 207 2.88 -24.76 -4.94
N ASP A 208 3.43 -24.07 -5.94
CA ASP A 208 2.74 -23.05 -6.70
C ASP A 208 2.19 -23.63 -8.01
N ASN A 209 0.87 -23.74 -8.08
CA ASN A 209 0.14 -24.24 -9.25
C ASN A 209 -0.42 -23.10 -10.11
N SER A 210 -0.05 -21.85 -9.84
CA SER A 210 -0.50 -20.70 -10.65
C SER A 210 0.04 -20.76 -12.08
N GLN A 211 -0.65 -20.08 -13.00
CA GLN A 211 -0.24 -19.99 -14.39
C GLN A 211 1.20 -19.45 -14.51
N PHE A 212 1.98 -19.99 -15.44
CA PHE A 212 3.33 -19.48 -15.70
C PHE A 212 3.28 -18.10 -16.32
N ALA A 213 4.15 -17.21 -15.85
CA ALA A 213 4.26 -15.84 -16.36
C ALA A 213 5.71 -15.37 -16.43
N ILE A 214 5.94 -14.40 -17.31
CA ILE A 214 7.19 -13.64 -17.37
C ILE A 214 6.96 -12.30 -16.69
N VAL A 215 7.53 -12.14 -15.50
CA VAL A 215 7.54 -10.85 -14.80
C VAL A 215 8.76 -10.07 -15.28
N HIS A 216 8.56 -8.85 -15.77
CA HIS A 216 9.67 -8.00 -16.17
C HIS A 216 9.48 -6.56 -15.70
N ALA A 217 10.57 -5.91 -15.30
CA ALA A 217 10.55 -4.53 -14.82
C ALA A 217 11.78 -3.73 -15.25
N ARG A 218 11.59 -2.43 -15.42
CA ARG A 218 12.65 -1.44 -15.61
C ARG A 218 12.30 -0.22 -14.77
N PHE A 219 12.67 -0.23 -13.49
CA PHE A 219 12.39 0.87 -12.55
C PHE A 219 10.90 1.24 -12.45
N LYS A 220 10.04 0.22 -12.50
CA LYS A 220 8.60 0.36 -12.28
C LYS A 220 8.25 -0.01 -10.84
N SER A 221 7.14 0.49 -10.32
CA SER A 221 6.64 0.06 -9.02
C SER A 221 6.28 -1.45 -9.03
N ILE A 222 6.22 -2.07 -7.86
CA ILE A 222 5.78 -3.47 -7.74
C ILE A 222 4.37 -3.62 -8.33
N HIS A 223 3.48 -2.67 -8.02
CA HIS A 223 2.13 -2.63 -8.57
C HIS A 223 2.13 -2.65 -10.11
N GLU A 224 2.80 -1.69 -10.75
CA GLU A 224 2.82 -1.60 -12.22
C GLU A 224 3.46 -2.81 -12.89
N THR A 225 4.49 -3.38 -12.26
CA THR A 225 5.21 -4.56 -12.76
C THR A 225 4.31 -5.80 -12.72
N THR A 226 3.54 -5.97 -11.65
CA THR A 226 2.81 -7.22 -11.39
C THR A 226 1.34 -7.16 -11.81
N ARG A 227 0.77 -5.97 -12.02
CA ARG A 227 -0.66 -5.78 -12.30
C ARG A 227 -1.19 -6.69 -13.41
N LYS A 228 -0.58 -6.68 -14.59
CA LYS A 228 -1.03 -7.50 -15.73
C LYS A 228 -0.93 -8.99 -15.45
N VAL A 229 0.15 -9.42 -14.78
CA VAL A 229 0.39 -10.83 -14.45
C VAL A 229 -0.62 -11.33 -13.41
N VAL A 230 -0.91 -10.49 -12.41
CA VAL A 230 -1.86 -10.79 -11.34
C VAL A 230 -3.30 -10.81 -11.87
N GLU A 231 -3.65 -9.91 -12.81
CA GLU A 231 -4.95 -9.91 -13.49
C GLU A 231 -5.14 -11.15 -14.37
N ASP A 232 -4.14 -11.53 -15.18
CA ASP A 232 -4.19 -12.72 -16.05
C ASP A 232 -4.30 -14.02 -15.24
N ALA A 233 -3.45 -14.16 -14.21
CA ALA A 233 -3.47 -15.33 -13.33
C ALA A 233 -4.57 -15.29 -12.25
N GLN A 234 -5.45 -14.27 -12.26
CA GLN A 234 -6.53 -14.05 -11.28
C GLN A 234 -6.08 -14.19 -9.81
N LEU A 235 -4.91 -13.61 -9.51
CA LEU A 235 -4.33 -13.57 -8.17
C LEU A 235 -4.82 -12.31 -7.43
N THR A 236 -4.87 -12.37 -6.10
CA THR A 236 -5.21 -11.22 -5.25
C THR A 236 -4.10 -10.95 -4.25
N TRP A 237 -3.57 -9.74 -4.24
CA TRP A 237 -2.68 -9.30 -3.17
C TRP A 237 -3.46 -9.15 -1.86
N THR A 238 -2.89 -9.68 -0.79
CA THR A 238 -3.42 -9.65 0.56
C THR A 238 -2.41 -9.02 1.49
N PHE A 239 -2.89 -8.16 2.36
CA PHE A 239 -2.07 -7.36 3.27
C PHE A 239 -2.54 -7.64 4.68
N ARG A 240 -1.59 -7.94 5.57
CA ARG A 240 -1.90 -8.16 6.97
C ARG A 240 -0.84 -7.51 7.84
N ARG A 241 -1.26 -6.65 8.76
CA ARG A 241 -0.39 -6.09 9.79
C ARG A 241 -0.23 -7.08 10.93
N TYR A 242 1.02 -7.37 11.28
CA TYR A 242 1.36 -8.21 12.41
C TYR A 242 1.24 -7.42 13.72
N LEU A 243 0.22 -7.73 14.52
CA LEU A 243 -0.11 -7.07 15.77
C LEU A 243 0.15 -7.99 16.98
N PRO A 244 0.32 -7.44 18.20
CA PRO A 244 0.50 -8.26 19.39
C PRO A 244 -0.71 -9.18 19.63
N GLY A 245 -0.44 -10.48 19.80
CA GLY A 245 -1.46 -11.51 20.00
C GLY A 245 -1.93 -12.22 18.72
N ASP A 246 -1.53 -11.73 17.55
CA ASP A 246 -1.81 -12.43 16.29
C ASP A 246 -0.97 -13.72 16.17
N PRO A 247 -1.54 -14.80 15.58
CA PRO A 247 -0.73 -15.96 15.22
C PRO A 247 0.32 -15.58 14.18
N PRO A 248 1.50 -16.23 14.20
CA PRO A 248 2.54 -15.95 13.23
C PRO A 248 2.02 -16.22 11.80
N PRO A 249 2.37 -15.37 10.82
CA PRO A 249 1.84 -15.47 9.46
C PRO A 249 2.29 -16.76 8.74
N TRP A 250 3.44 -17.31 9.10
CA TRP A 250 3.92 -18.63 8.68
C TRP A 250 4.71 -19.31 9.81
N PRO A 251 4.89 -20.64 9.78
CA PRO A 251 5.65 -21.36 10.79
C PRO A 251 7.07 -20.81 10.94
N GLY A 252 7.45 -20.42 12.16
CA GLY A 252 8.79 -19.88 12.46
C GLY A 252 9.00 -18.40 12.11
N ALA A 253 7.96 -17.66 11.69
CA ALA A 253 8.05 -16.23 11.46
C ALA A 253 8.41 -15.47 12.75
N LYS A 254 9.48 -14.68 12.70
CA LYS A 254 9.85 -13.69 13.72
C LYS A 254 9.82 -12.32 13.07
N LEU A 255 8.84 -11.49 13.43
CA LEU A 255 8.60 -10.19 12.84
C LEU A 255 8.42 -9.14 13.94
N ARG A 256 8.89 -7.92 13.69
CA ARG A 256 8.60 -6.76 14.55
C ARG A 256 7.10 -6.47 14.57
N PHE A 257 6.66 -5.83 15.65
CA PHE A 257 5.31 -5.30 15.74
C PHE A 257 5.07 -4.24 14.66
N GLY A 258 3.88 -4.28 14.05
CA GLY A 258 3.49 -3.39 12.96
C GLY A 258 4.02 -3.79 11.59
N CYS A 259 4.78 -4.89 11.49
CA CYS A 259 5.31 -5.37 10.21
C CYS A 259 4.16 -5.67 9.25
N LEU A 260 4.24 -5.12 8.03
CA LEU A 260 3.33 -5.43 6.94
C LEU A 260 3.71 -6.75 6.31
N VAL A 261 2.85 -7.75 6.44
CA VAL A 261 2.97 -9.01 5.72
C VAL A 261 2.20 -8.89 4.41
N ILE A 262 2.94 -8.97 3.31
CA ILE A 262 2.41 -8.97 1.96
C ILE A 262 2.36 -10.42 1.48
N ASP A 263 1.17 -10.89 1.11
CA ASP A 263 0.97 -12.22 0.53
C ASP A 263 0.16 -12.09 -0.77
N LEU A 264 0.27 -13.08 -1.64
CA LEU A 264 -0.44 -13.16 -2.91
C LEU A 264 -1.21 -14.48 -2.88
N VAL A 265 -2.54 -14.41 -2.95
CA VAL A 265 -3.45 -15.56 -2.86
C VAL A 265 -4.05 -15.84 -4.22
N ASP A 266 -4.09 -17.11 -4.61
CA ASP A 266 -4.75 -17.56 -5.83
C ASP A 266 -6.26 -17.68 -5.61
N LYS A 267 -7.05 -16.91 -6.36
CA LYS A 267 -8.53 -16.95 -6.35
C LYS A 267 -9.11 -17.45 -7.68
N SER A 268 -8.26 -17.90 -8.59
CA SER A 268 -8.62 -18.27 -9.97
C SER A 268 -9.50 -19.52 -10.09
N GLY A 269 -9.63 -20.30 -9.01
CA GLY A 269 -10.42 -21.54 -9.01
C GLY A 269 -9.84 -22.69 -9.83
N TYR A 270 -8.76 -22.47 -10.60
CA TYR A 270 -8.06 -23.50 -11.37
C TYR A 270 -7.57 -24.68 -10.52
N THR A 271 -7.27 -24.40 -9.24
CA THR A 271 -6.73 -25.34 -8.26
C THR A 271 -7.81 -25.95 -7.34
N SER A 272 -9.09 -25.62 -7.51
CA SER A 272 -10.18 -26.23 -6.72
C SER A 272 -10.39 -27.70 -7.13
N PRO A 273 -10.69 -28.64 -6.21
CA PRO A 273 -10.98 -30.05 -6.54
C PRO A 273 -12.18 -30.24 -7.51
N GLN A 274 -12.98 -29.19 -7.74
CA GLN A 274 -14.07 -29.16 -8.72
C GLN A 274 -13.75 -28.33 -9.97
N GLY A 275 -12.53 -27.80 -10.08
CA GLY A 275 -12.03 -26.99 -11.19
C GLY A 275 -11.55 -27.83 -12.38
N THR A 276 -11.44 -27.17 -13.53
CA THR A 276 -11.19 -27.70 -14.87
C THR A 276 -9.76 -28.23 -15.13
N SER A 277 -9.00 -28.57 -14.10
CA SER A 277 -7.70 -29.24 -14.25
C SER A 277 -7.76 -30.65 -13.67
N PHE A 278 -8.18 -31.59 -14.52
CA PHE A 278 -7.82 -32.99 -14.31
C PHE A 278 -6.29 -33.06 -14.28
N PHE A 279 -5.73 -33.48 -13.14
CA PHE A 279 -4.38 -34.04 -12.95
C PHE A 279 -3.45 -33.84 -14.16
N GLY A 280 -2.63 -32.78 -14.16
CA GLY A 280 -1.75 -32.54 -15.31
C GLY A 280 -0.64 -31.55 -15.03
N ASP A 281 0.55 -32.12 -14.83
CA ASP A 281 1.92 -31.61 -14.97
C ASP A 281 2.15 -30.16 -15.42
N LEU A 282 3.26 -29.59 -14.92
CA LEU A 282 3.94 -28.31 -15.23
C LEU A 282 3.91 -27.89 -16.72
N PHE A 283 3.73 -28.86 -17.63
CA PHE A 283 3.68 -28.71 -19.08
C PHE A 283 2.33 -28.21 -19.63
N THR A 284 1.21 -28.39 -18.94
CA THR A 284 -0.12 -28.04 -19.48
C THR A 284 -0.33 -26.52 -19.49
N GLY A 285 0.24 -25.79 -18.53
CA GLY A 285 0.21 -24.33 -18.47
C GLY A 285 1.08 -23.62 -19.52
N LEU A 286 2.02 -24.36 -20.14
CA LEU A 286 2.91 -23.82 -21.18
C LEU A 286 2.17 -23.54 -22.49
N VAL A 287 1.09 -24.27 -22.78
CA VAL A 287 0.35 -24.17 -24.05
C VAL A 287 -0.63 -22.98 -24.07
N SER A 288 -1.04 -22.48 -22.90
CA SER A 288 -1.94 -21.33 -22.77
C SER A 288 -1.23 -19.97 -22.74
N ALA A 289 0.08 -19.94 -22.44
CA ALA A 289 0.87 -18.72 -22.29
C ALA A 289 1.39 -18.12 -23.63
N PHE A 290 1.07 -18.72 -24.77
CA PHE A 290 1.62 -18.33 -26.08
C PHE A 290 0.69 -17.50 -26.97
N VAL A 291 -0.45 -17.03 -26.46
CA VAL A 291 -1.35 -16.16 -27.24
C VAL A 291 -1.60 -14.88 -26.44
N HIS A 292 -0.69 -13.91 -26.58
CA HIS A 292 -0.93 -12.46 -26.59
C HIS A 292 0.42 -11.74 -26.72
N ILE A 293 0.87 -11.57 -27.97
CA ILE A 293 1.91 -10.60 -28.34
C ILE A 293 1.27 -9.75 -29.45
N GLU A 294 0.81 -8.56 -29.08
CA GLU A 294 0.44 -7.53 -30.06
C GLU A 294 1.66 -6.62 -30.33
N PRO A 295 1.99 -6.35 -31.60
CA PRO A 295 3.05 -5.44 -31.99
C PRO A 295 2.46 -4.05 -32.28
N ASP A 296 2.94 -2.99 -31.60
CA ASP A 296 3.33 -1.77 -32.31
C ASP A 296 4.08 -0.77 -31.41
N GLY A 297 4.92 0.05 -32.04
CA GLY A 297 5.64 1.16 -31.42
C GLY A 297 5.53 2.45 -32.23
N VAL A 298 5.94 3.55 -31.57
CA VAL A 298 6.27 4.91 -32.09
C VAL A 298 5.06 5.85 -32.29
N THR A 299 5.01 7.15 -31.94
CA THR A 299 5.76 8.11 -31.09
C THR A 299 4.91 9.40 -30.93
N GLU A 300 5.24 10.18 -29.90
CA GLU A 300 4.92 11.59 -29.55
C GLU A 300 4.66 12.64 -30.67
N SER A 301 3.97 13.72 -30.27
CA SER A 301 3.85 15.00 -31.00
C SER A 301 4.16 16.18 -30.05
N PRO A 302 4.98 17.18 -30.44
CA PRO A 302 5.03 18.47 -29.73
C PRO A 302 4.85 19.70 -30.66
N GLU A 303 4.25 20.76 -30.13
CA GLU A 303 4.33 22.17 -30.58
C GLU A 303 3.75 23.04 -29.42
N ILE A 304 4.20 24.23 -28.99
CA ILE A 304 4.68 25.49 -29.63
C ILE A 304 5.52 26.31 -28.60
N ILE A 305 6.37 27.25 -29.08
CA ILE A 305 7.24 28.26 -28.39
C ILE A 305 6.58 29.68 -28.45
N GLY A 306 6.80 30.72 -27.62
CA GLY A 306 7.77 31.10 -26.56
C GLY A 306 7.28 32.35 -25.76
N ASP A 307 7.82 32.66 -24.57
CA ASP A 307 8.87 33.66 -24.19
C ASP A 307 8.39 35.14 -24.22
N PRO A 308 8.95 36.17 -23.52
CA PRO A 308 9.92 36.28 -22.40
C PRO A 308 9.54 37.29 -21.27
N ASN A 309 10.32 37.28 -20.18
CA ASN A 309 10.64 38.37 -19.22
C ASN A 309 9.60 38.84 -18.17
N THR A 310 9.89 38.55 -16.89
CA THR A 310 9.47 39.41 -15.76
C THR A 310 10.68 39.79 -14.92
N PRO A 311 11.20 40.99 -15.13
CA PRO A 311 11.72 41.86 -14.09
C PRO A 311 10.85 43.13 -14.06
N PRO A 312 11.06 44.04 -13.12
CA PRO A 312 11.34 43.93 -11.70
C PRO A 312 10.15 44.56 -10.93
N GLU A 313 10.06 44.41 -9.62
CA GLU A 313 9.10 45.13 -8.77
C GLU A 313 7.58 44.78 -8.83
N TYR A 314 7.06 44.45 -7.66
CA TYR A 314 5.66 44.37 -7.24
C TYR A 314 4.92 45.74 -7.30
N SER A 315 5.19 46.58 -8.31
CA SER A 315 4.76 47.99 -8.35
C SER A 315 3.64 48.28 -9.35
N ASP A 316 3.19 47.27 -10.10
CA ASP A 316 2.14 47.42 -11.10
C ASP A 316 0.77 47.00 -10.53
N PRO A 317 -0.31 47.78 -10.69
CA PRO A 317 -1.64 47.48 -10.13
C PRO A 317 -2.30 46.18 -10.63
N ASP A 318 -1.72 45.51 -11.64
CA ASP A 318 -2.19 44.23 -12.20
C ASP A 318 -1.46 43.00 -11.60
N PHE A 319 -0.68 43.18 -10.53
CA PHE A 319 0.09 42.10 -9.90
C PHE A 319 -0.75 41.25 -8.92
N LEU A 320 -0.99 39.98 -9.26
CA LEU A 320 -1.78 38.99 -8.50
C LEU A 320 -0.91 37.85 -7.91
N GLY A 321 0.14 38.18 -7.17
CA GLY A 321 1.01 37.21 -6.47
C GLY A 321 1.29 37.57 -5.01
N THR A 322 1.81 36.63 -4.21
CA THR A 322 2.07 36.82 -2.76
C THR A 322 3.53 36.59 -2.37
N LEU A 323 4.12 37.55 -1.65
CA LEU A 323 5.46 37.44 -1.06
C LEU A 323 5.45 36.64 0.25
N PRO A 324 6.33 35.64 0.43
CA PRO A 324 6.38 34.82 1.65
C PRO A 324 6.76 35.58 2.94
N GLN A 325 7.40 36.73 2.84
CA GLN A 325 7.86 37.51 4.01
C GLN A 325 6.77 38.39 4.63
N ALA A 326 5.67 38.65 3.91
CA ALA A 326 4.56 39.46 4.40
C ALA A 326 3.25 39.00 3.71
N PRO A 327 2.60 37.94 4.23
CA PRO A 327 1.32 37.50 3.69
C PRO A 327 0.26 38.60 3.85
N TRP A 328 -0.43 38.93 2.75
CA TRP A 328 -1.28 40.12 2.60
C TRP A 328 -2.49 40.16 3.55
N VAL A 329 -3.07 39.02 3.95
CA VAL A 329 -4.23 38.96 4.88
C VAL A 329 -4.11 37.76 5.81
N ILE A 330 -4.27 37.99 7.12
CA ILE A 330 -4.37 36.94 8.15
C ILE A 330 -5.82 36.92 8.66
N TYR A 331 -6.57 35.89 8.32
CA TYR A 331 -7.90 35.64 8.92
C TYR A 331 -7.71 34.89 10.23
N ARG A 332 -8.04 35.54 11.35
CA ARG A 332 -8.04 34.90 12.67
C ARG A 332 -9.43 34.34 12.93
N ASP A 333 -9.52 33.03 13.08
CA ASP A 333 -10.77 32.36 13.43
C ASP A 333 -11.13 32.61 14.90
N GLY A 334 -12.40 32.90 15.16
CA GLY A 334 -12.94 33.21 16.48
C GLY A 334 -14.46 33.35 16.47
N ILE A 335 -15.07 33.19 17.64
CA ILE A 335 -16.54 33.16 17.85
C ILE A 335 -17.25 34.44 17.34
N HIS A 336 -16.52 35.55 17.21
CA HIS A 336 -17.04 36.84 16.75
C HIS A 336 -16.56 37.25 15.35
N THR A 337 -16.01 36.32 14.57
CA THR A 337 -15.53 36.60 13.20
C THR A 337 -16.56 36.16 12.15
N GLY A 338 -16.62 36.85 11.01
CA GLY A 338 -17.60 36.56 9.94
C GLY A 338 -17.30 35.30 9.11
N ILE A 339 -16.43 34.41 9.59
CA ILE A 339 -16.04 33.18 8.91
C ILE A 339 -17.15 32.15 9.16
N GLN A 340 -17.97 31.90 8.14
CA GLN A 340 -19.11 30.98 8.24
C GLN A 340 -18.69 29.51 8.23
N LYS A 341 -17.67 29.17 7.43
CA LYS A 341 -17.07 27.84 7.36
C LYS A 341 -15.57 27.97 7.22
N SER A 342 -14.84 27.14 7.95
CA SER A 342 -13.39 27.00 7.81
C SER A 342 -13.05 25.55 7.59
N GLU A 343 -12.18 25.31 6.61
CA GLU A 343 -11.62 23.99 6.34
C GLU A 343 -10.10 24.08 6.42
N PHE A 344 -9.48 23.25 7.25
CA PHE A 344 -8.03 23.13 7.35
C PHE A 344 -7.63 21.70 7.02
N THR A 345 -6.85 21.50 5.95
CA THR A 345 -6.37 20.18 5.54
C THR A 345 -4.86 20.08 5.70
N TYR A 346 -4.41 19.01 6.35
CA TYR A 346 -3.00 18.66 6.50
C TYR A 346 -2.71 17.31 5.87
N LYS A 347 -1.57 17.20 5.18
CA LYS A 347 -1.10 15.99 4.49
C LYS A 347 0.33 15.65 4.95
N PRO A 348 0.56 14.53 5.65
CA PRO A 348 1.90 14.06 5.97
C PRO A 348 2.71 13.69 4.71
N ALA A 349 4.04 13.76 4.80
CA ALA A 349 4.93 13.39 3.69
C ALA A 349 4.82 11.89 3.38
N THR A 350 4.63 11.55 2.09
CA THR A 350 4.41 10.17 1.64
C THR A 350 5.70 9.47 1.22
N ASP A 351 6.50 10.09 0.35
CA ASP A 351 7.73 9.51 -0.22
C ASP A 351 8.98 10.22 0.29
N VAL A 352 9.98 9.44 0.73
CA VAL A 352 11.27 9.96 1.21
C VAL A 352 12.31 10.03 0.09
N ARG A 353 12.18 9.21 -0.96
CA ARG A 353 13.16 9.11 -2.04
C ARG A 353 12.48 8.98 -3.39
N VAL A 354 12.74 9.95 -4.26
CA VAL A 354 12.33 9.92 -5.66
C VAL A 354 13.51 9.47 -6.51
N VAL A 355 13.31 8.43 -7.32
CA VAL A 355 14.30 7.99 -8.31
C VAL A 355 13.84 8.52 -9.67
N ALA A 356 14.39 9.66 -10.08
CA ALA A 356 14.13 10.22 -11.40
C ALA A 356 14.98 9.46 -12.44
N GLY A 357 14.31 8.70 -13.31
CA GLY A 357 14.95 8.09 -14.46
C GLY A 357 15.20 9.14 -15.53
N GLY A 358 16.47 9.35 -15.91
CA GLY A 358 16.80 10.15 -17.08
C GLY A 358 16.29 9.46 -18.34
N ASN A 359 15.29 10.04 -19.00
CA ASN A 359 15.16 9.82 -20.43
C ASN A 359 16.50 10.21 -21.04
N SER A 360 17.11 9.29 -21.79
CA SER A 360 18.32 9.59 -22.54
C SER A 360 18.04 10.84 -23.38
N MET A 361 18.88 11.86 -23.23
CA MET A 361 18.81 13.08 -24.03
C MET A 361 18.77 12.67 -25.52
N PRO A 362 17.77 13.09 -26.31
CA PRO A 362 17.78 12.82 -27.73
C PRO A 362 18.91 13.67 -28.34
N GLY A 363 20.03 13.03 -28.68
CA GLY A 363 21.11 13.67 -29.45
C GLY A 363 22.46 13.85 -28.74
N VAL A 364 23.08 12.79 -28.20
CA VAL A 364 24.56 12.75 -28.13
C VAL A 364 25.08 11.84 -29.23
N VAL A 365 25.85 12.48 -30.12
CA VAL A 365 26.33 12.04 -31.43
C VAL A 365 27.45 11.00 -31.29
N HIS A 366 27.60 10.15 -32.32
CA HIS A 366 28.69 9.20 -32.58
C HIS A 366 30.09 9.69 -32.17
N PRO A 367 31.02 8.75 -31.92
CA PRO A 367 32.38 8.89 -32.44
C PRO A 367 32.70 7.80 -33.47
N LEU A 368 33.43 8.28 -34.47
CA LEU A 368 34.08 7.60 -35.58
C LEU A 368 35.01 6.45 -35.12
N SER A 369 34.83 5.26 -35.71
CA SER A 369 35.87 4.43 -36.38
C SER A 369 35.28 3.10 -36.82
#